data_AF-A0A3A9XWR8-F1
#
_entry.id   AF-A0A3A9XWR8-F1
#
_cell.length_a   1.000
_cell.length_b   1.000
_cell.length_c   1.000
_cell.angle_alpha   90.00
_cell.angle_beta   90.00
_cell.angle_gamma   90.00
#
_symmetry.space_group_name_H-M   'P 1'
#
loop_
_entity.id
_entity.type
_entity.pdbx_description
1 polymer ?
#
loop_
_entity_poly.entity_id
_entity_poly.type
_entity_poly.pdbx_seq_one_letter_code
_entity_poly.pdbx_strand_id
1 'polypeptide(L)'
;MSVGLLLALAGLALIDSTSIGTLFIPVWLLLAPGRVNVARILTYLGTIAGFYLLVGLLLVWGGTRLAEALGGALDQRPVLWAQLALGVGLFAISFRYDGKRRRRSGGVLRWRDRATSGDSSPRWLVGLALLAALAEVATMLPYLGAVSLLASADVGGPAVVAVLAGYCLIMVVPAVLLLGVRVAFPARVEPLLNRLNTWITEKSGSMLGWVLGIAGFLLARDALARLELFG
;
A
#
# COMPACT_ATOMS: atom_id res chain seq x y z
N MET A 1 -3.79 12.35 -24.09
CA MET A 1 -3.76 12.30 -22.61
C MET A 1 -4.05 13.71 -22.09
N SER A 2 -5.03 13.89 -21.20
CA SER A 2 -5.42 15.23 -20.73
C SER A 2 -4.49 15.75 -19.64
N VAL A 3 -4.31 17.07 -19.57
CA VAL A 3 -3.52 17.72 -18.51
C VAL A 3 -4.13 17.43 -17.13
N GLY A 4 -5.46 17.39 -17.03
CA GLY A 4 -6.16 17.05 -15.80
C GLY A 4 -5.81 15.65 -15.27
N LEU A 5 -5.69 14.66 -16.15
CA LEU A 5 -5.28 13.30 -15.75
C LEU A 5 -3.84 13.28 -15.22
N LEU A 6 -2.92 13.96 -15.91
CA LEU A 6 -1.52 14.06 -15.46
C LEU A 6 -1.40 14.73 -14.09
N LEU A 7 -2.16 15.81 -13.85
CA LEU A 7 -2.19 16.49 -12.56
C LEU A 7 -2.79 15.61 -11.45
N ALA A 8 -3.86 14.87 -11.76
CA ALA A 8 -4.45 13.92 -10.81
C ALA A 8 -3.47 12.80 -10.45
N LEU A 9 -2.78 12.24 -11.45
CA LEU A 9 -1.77 11.20 -11.25
C LEU A 9 -0.57 11.72 -10.46
N ALA A 10 -0.11 12.94 -10.73
CA ALA A 10 0.95 13.59 -9.96
C ALA A 10 0.52 13.83 -8.50
N GLY A 11 -0.71 14.30 -8.28
CA GLY A 11 -1.28 14.48 -6.94
C GLY A 11 -1.36 13.16 -6.17
N LEU A 12 -1.85 12.10 -6.81
CA LEU A 12 -1.88 10.76 -6.23
C LEU A 12 -0.48 10.23 -5.91
N ALA A 13 0.49 10.45 -6.81
CA ALA A 13 1.88 10.06 -6.60
C ALA A 13 2.50 10.80 -5.40
N LEU A 14 2.20 12.09 -5.22
CA LEU A 14 2.65 12.87 -4.07
C LEU A 14 2.04 12.35 -2.77
N ILE A 15 0.75 12.03 -2.76
CA ILE A 15 0.10 11.38 -1.62
C ILE A 15 0.79 10.05 -1.30
N ASP A 16 1.08 9.20 -2.29
CA ASP A 16 1.73 7.91 -2.08
C ASP A 16 3.20 8.04 -1.65
N SER A 17 3.90 9.07 -2.15
CA SER A 17 5.28 9.41 -1.76
C SER A 17 5.41 9.84 -0.30
N THR A 18 4.33 10.33 0.31
CA THR A 18 4.25 10.70 1.73
C THR A 18 3.70 9.58 2.61
N SER A 19 3.35 8.44 1.99
CA SER A 19 2.81 7.30 2.72
C SER A 19 3.86 6.71 3.65
N ILE A 20 3.37 6.11 4.74
CA ILE A 20 4.23 5.50 5.75
C ILE A 20 5.08 4.39 5.12
N GLY A 21 4.54 3.60 4.18
CA GLY A 21 5.28 2.48 3.57
C GLY A 21 6.48 2.90 2.73
N THR A 22 6.38 4.03 2.03
CA THR A 22 7.40 4.52 1.09
C THR A 22 8.51 5.32 1.78
N LEU A 23 8.20 6.08 2.84
CA LEU A 23 9.17 6.91 3.57
C LEU A 23 9.73 6.27 4.84
N PHE A 24 8.97 5.42 5.54
CA PHE A 24 9.39 4.87 6.83
C PHE A 24 10.63 3.99 6.70
N ILE A 25 10.64 3.07 5.72
CA ILE A 25 11.76 2.15 5.52
C ILE A 25 13.04 2.91 5.13
N PRO A 26 13.03 3.86 4.17
CA PRO A 26 14.18 4.71 3.89
C PRO A 26 14.66 5.52 5.09
N VAL A 27 13.76 6.16 5.84
CA VAL A 27 14.12 6.94 7.04
C VAL A 27 14.77 6.04 8.09
N TRP A 28 14.24 4.83 8.30
CA TRP A 28 14.82 3.85 9.21
C TRP A 28 16.22 3.39 8.76
N LEU A 29 16.39 3.11 7.46
CA LEU A 29 17.71 2.76 6.89
C LEU A 29 18.73 3.90 7.00
N LEU A 30 18.29 5.17 6.90
CA LEU A 30 19.15 6.35 7.08
C LEU A 30 19.53 6.61 8.54
N LEU A 31 18.76 6.07 9.49
CA LEU A 31 19.01 6.15 10.94
C LEU A 31 19.78 4.93 11.48
N ALA A 32 20.05 3.92 10.66
CA ALA A 32 20.79 2.75 11.08
C ALA A 32 22.21 3.14 11.53
N PRO A 33 22.71 2.62 12.67
CA PRO A 33 24.01 3.00 13.21
C PRO A 33 25.14 2.62 12.23
N GLY A 34 25.97 3.60 11.86
CA GLY A 34 27.11 3.43 10.98
C GLY A 34 27.11 4.38 9.76
N ARG A 35 27.97 4.08 8.78
CA ARG A 35 28.04 4.83 7.52
C ARG A 35 26.83 4.54 6.64
N VAL A 36 26.21 5.59 6.10
CA VAL A 36 25.08 5.48 5.18
C VAL A 36 25.52 4.74 3.91
N ASN A 37 24.91 3.59 3.65
CA ASN A 37 25.18 2.83 2.44
C ASN A 37 24.22 3.28 1.34
N VAL A 38 24.66 4.27 0.56
CA VAL A 38 23.92 4.87 -0.57
C VAL A 38 23.45 3.78 -1.54
N ALA A 39 24.32 2.83 -1.87
CA ALA A 39 24.00 1.73 -2.79
C ALA A 39 22.83 0.88 -2.27
N ARG A 40 22.84 0.48 -0.99
CA ARG A 40 21.75 -0.29 -0.38
C ARG A 40 20.42 0.45 -0.47
N ILE A 41 20.41 1.76 -0.21
CA ILE A 41 19.18 2.57 -0.24
C ILE A 41 18.69 2.72 -1.67
N LEU A 42 19.57 3.01 -2.64
CA LEU A 42 19.20 3.08 -4.05
C LEU A 42 18.72 1.74 -4.60
N THR A 43 19.32 0.61 -4.19
CA THR A 43 18.83 -0.73 -4.55
C THR A 43 17.43 -0.97 -3.99
N TYR A 44 17.17 -0.60 -2.73
CA TYR A 44 15.84 -0.69 -2.14
C TYR A 44 14.82 0.17 -2.92
N LEU A 45 15.16 1.43 -3.21
CA LEU A 45 14.29 2.34 -3.95
C LEU A 45 14.03 1.89 -5.39
N GLY A 46 15.05 1.36 -6.06
CA GLY A 46 14.90 0.76 -7.39
C GLY A 46 14.03 -0.49 -7.36
N THR A 47 14.18 -1.34 -6.33
CA THR A 47 13.39 -2.57 -6.17
C THR A 47 11.92 -2.24 -5.95
N ILE A 48 11.60 -1.30 -5.06
CA ILE A 48 10.19 -0.93 -4.80
C ILE A 48 9.57 -0.22 -6.01
N ALA A 49 10.29 0.68 -6.67
CA ALA A 49 9.81 1.32 -7.89
C ALA A 49 9.57 0.31 -9.02
N GLY A 50 10.49 -0.64 -9.21
CA GLY A 50 10.33 -1.72 -10.19
C GLY A 50 9.18 -2.65 -9.86
N PHE A 51 9.02 -3.02 -8.59
CA PHE A 51 7.91 -3.85 -8.13
C PHE A 51 6.56 -3.17 -8.39
N TYR A 52 6.42 -1.89 -8.01
CA TYR A 52 5.20 -1.13 -8.27
C TYR A 52 4.93 -1.03 -9.76
N LEU A 53 5.94 -0.69 -10.58
CA LEU A 53 5.79 -0.65 -12.04
C LEU A 53 5.29 -1.98 -12.60
N LEU A 54 5.88 -3.11 -12.20
CA LEU A 54 5.45 -4.44 -12.64
C LEU A 54 4.01 -4.75 -12.21
N VAL A 55 3.65 -4.46 -10.96
CA VAL A 55 2.28 -4.63 -10.45
C VAL A 55 1.30 -3.77 -11.24
N GLY A 56 1.61 -2.50 -11.50
CA GLY A 56 0.76 -1.63 -12.30
C GLY A 56 0.55 -2.13 -13.71
N LEU A 57 1.61 -2.59 -14.38
CA LEU A 57 1.52 -3.17 -15.72
C LEU A 57 0.68 -4.47 -15.73
N LEU A 58 0.87 -5.33 -14.73
CA LEU A 58 0.06 -6.53 -14.53
C LEU A 58 -1.41 -6.18 -14.28
N LEU A 59 -1.70 -5.10 -13.56
CA LEU A 59 -3.07 -4.66 -13.29
C LEU A 59 -3.73 -4.02 -14.53
N VAL A 60 -3.02 -3.16 -15.27
CA VAL A 60 -3.57 -2.53 -16.49
C VAL A 60 -3.86 -3.58 -17.56
N TRP A 61 -2.94 -4.52 -17.80
CA TRP A 61 -3.08 -5.51 -18.88
C TRP A 61 -3.69 -6.85 -18.44
N GLY A 62 -3.53 -7.22 -17.18
CA GLY A 62 -4.12 -8.42 -16.60
C GLY A 62 -5.51 -8.19 -16.02
N GLY A 63 -5.84 -6.97 -15.60
CA GLY A 63 -7.13 -6.63 -15.02
C GLY A 63 -8.30 -6.88 -15.97
N THR A 64 -8.16 -6.48 -17.24
CA THR A 64 -9.20 -6.72 -18.27
C THR A 64 -9.38 -8.21 -18.56
N ARG A 65 -8.27 -8.95 -18.72
CA ARG A 65 -8.32 -10.41 -18.94
C ARG A 65 -8.89 -11.18 -17.76
N LEU A 66 -8.57 -10.75 -16.54
CA LEU A 66 -9.10 -11.35 -15.32
C LEU A 66 -10.58 -11.02 -15.15
N ALA A 67 -10.98 -9.78 -15.43
CA ALA A 67 -12.38 -9.36 -15.39
C ALA A 67 -13.23 -10.10 -16.44
N GLU A 68 -12.71 -10.28 -17.66
CA GLU A 68 -13.38 -11.07 -18.72
C GLU A 68 -13.49 -12.55 -18.34
N ALA A 69 -12.44 -13.14 -17.76
CA ALA A 69 -12.45 -14.52 -17.30
C ALA A 69 -13.39 -14.76 -16.10
N LEU A 70 -13.59 -13.73 -15.26
CA LEU A 70 -14.42 -13.80 -14.05
C LEU A 70 -15.82 -13.21 -14.23
N GLY A 71 -16.12 -12.60 -15.37
CA GLY A 71 -17.32 -11.78 -15.61
C GLY A 71 -18.66 -12.51 -15.44
N GLY A 72 -18.68 -13.84 -15.51
CA GLY A 72 -19.87 -14.65 -15.19
C GLY A 72 -19.88 -15.25 -13.77
N ALA A 73 -18.74 -15.26 -13.08
CA ALA A 73 -18.59 -15.86 -11.76
C ALA A 73 -18.80 -14.83 -10.63
N LEU A 74 -18.42 -13.57 -10.86
CA LEU A 74 -18.51 -12.50 -9.85
C LEU A 74 -19.94 -12.08 -9.52
N ASP A 75 -20.87 -12.23 -10.45
CA ASP A 75 -22.29 -11.93 -10.24
C ASP A 75 -23.08 -13.10 -9.63
N GLN A 76 -22.42 -14.23 -9.36
CA GLN A 76 -23.09 -15.34 -8.69
C GLN A 76 -23.37 -14.98 -7.23
N ARG A 77 -24.61 -15.22 -6.78
CA ARG A 77 -25.05 -14.99 -5.39
C ARG A 77 -24.06 -15.50 -4.32
N PRO A 78 -23.44 -16.69 -4.43
CA PRO A 78 -22.46 -17.16 -3.45
C PRO A 78 -21.20 -16.29 -3.37
N VAL A 79 -20.76 -15.74 -4.51
CA VAL A 79 -19.58 -14.87 -4.58
C VAL A 79 -19.88 -13.50 -3.96
N LEU A 80 -21.08 -12.97 -4.19
CA LEU A 80 -21.54 -11.74 -3.53
C LEU A 80 -21.66 -11.90 -2.01
N TRP A 81 -22.16 -13.04 -1.52
CA TRP A 81 -22.18 -13.34 -0.09
C TRP A 81 -20.77 -13.51 0.49
N ALA A 82 -19.84 -14.12 -0.25
CA ALA A 82 -18.44 -14.20 0.16
C ALA A 82 -17.77 -12.81 0.21
N GLN A 83 -18.05 -11.95 -0.77
CA GLN A 83 -17.59 -10.55 -0.79
C GLN A 83 -18.16 -9.76 0.40
N LEU A 84 -19.45 -9.92 0.71
CA LEU A 84 -20.09 -9.30 1.86
C LEU A 84 -19.44 -9.76 3.17
N ALA A 85 -19.24 -11.07 3.34
CA ALA A 85 -18.59 -11.64 4.52
C ALA A 85 -17.15 -11.14 4.67
N LEU A 86 -16.41 -11.01 3.56
CA LEU A 86 -15.06 -10.45 3.54
C LEU A 86 -15.06 -8.97 3.94
N GLY A 87 -15.95 -8.16 3.36
CA GLY A 87 -16.10 -6.73 3.69
C GLY A 87 -16.44 -6.51 5.16
N VAL A 88 -17.43 -7.24 5.68
CA VAL A 88 -17.82 -7.21 7.11
C VAL A 88 -16.68 -7.69 8.00
N GLY A 89 -15.97 -8.75 7.61
CA GLY A 89 -14.81 -9.27 8.34
C GLY A 89 -13.69 -8.24 8.44
N LEU A 90 -13.32 -7.58 7.33
CA LEU A 90 -12.33 -6.51 7.30
C LEU A 90 -12.76 -5.32 8.15
N PHE A 91 -14.03 -4.91 8.06
CA PHE A 91 -14.60 -3.85 8.89
C PHE A 91 -14.56 -4.22 10.38
N ALA A 92 -14.91 -5.44 10.76
CA ALA A 92 -14.84 -5.89 12.15
C ALA A 92 -13.39 -5.95 12.68
N ILE A 93 -12.45 -6.41 11.85
CA ILE A 93 -11.02 -6.48 12.19
C ILE A 93 -10.43 -5.08 12.36
N SER A 94 -10.95 -4.08 11.65
CA SER A 94 -10.53 -2.69 11.77
C SER A 94 -10.60 -2.17 13.22
N PHE A 95 -11.66 -2.54 13.95
CA PHE A 95 -11.85 -2.16 15.36
C PHE A 95 -10.84 -2.84 16.30
N ARG A 96 -10.30 -4.00 15.92
CA ARG A 96 -9.20 -4.63 16.68
C ARG A 96 -7.85 -3.95 16.45
N TYR A 97 -7.72 -3.16 15.39
CA TYR A 97 -6.56 -2.32 15.11
C TYR A 97 -6.66 -0.93 15.75
N ASP A 98 -7.59 -0.71 16.69
CA ASP A 98 -7.71 0.55 17.42
C ASP A 98 -6.44 0.86 18.25
N GLY A 99 -5.92 2.07 18.05
CA GLY A 99 -4.52 2.47 18.25
C GLY A 99 -4.00 2.47 19.69
N LYS A 100 -4.78 2.04 20.69
CA LYS A 100 -4.39 2.09 22.11
C LYS A 100 -3.42 0.99 22.54
N ARG A 101 -3.33 -0.15 21.84
CA ARG A 101 -2.53 -1.31 22.29
C ARG A 101 -1.16 -1.51 21.62
N ARG A 102 -0.78 -0.69 20.62
CA ARG A 102 0.51 -0.82 19.90
C ARG A 102 1.56 0.24 20.26
N ARG A 103 1.54 0.76 21.49
CA ARG A 103 2.53 1.72 22.00
C ARG A 103 3.98 1.18 22.15
N ARG A 104 4.29 -0.05 21.73
CA ARG A 104 5.64 -0.60 21.84
C ARG A 104 6.01 -1.47 20.63
N SER A 105 6.89 -0.91 19.80
CA SER A 105 7.99 -1.59 19.09
C SER A 105 7.68 -2.76 18.14
N GLY A 106 8.29 -2.70 16.94
CA GLY A 106 8.75 -3.92 16.25
C GLY A 106 7.69 -4.77 15.56
N GLY A 107 6.79 -4.14 14.80
CA GLY A 107 5.74 -4.81 14.02
C GLY A 107 6.23 -5.79 12.94
N VAL A 108 7.54 -5.92 12.71
CA VAL A 108 8.10 -6.94 11.79
C VAL A 108 8.90 -8.00 12.56
N LEU A 109 9.50 -7.66 13.71
CA LEU A 109 10.34 -8.55 14.52
C LEU A 109 9.53 -9.47 15.45
N ARG A 110 8.44 -9.01 16.10
CA ARG A 110 7.53 -9.89 16.89
C ARG A 110 6.58 -10.74 16.03
N TRP A 111 6.48 -10.45 14.74
CA TRP A 111 5.69 -11.25 13.79
C TRP A 111 6.47 -12.48 13.35
N ARG A 112 7.80 -12.35 13.26
CA ARG A 112 8.72 -13.48 13.10
C ARG A 112 8.65 -14.43 14.30
N ASP A 113 8.67 -13.90 15.53
CA ASP A 113 8.63 -14.73 16.75
C ASP A 113 7.30 -15.50 16.95
N ARG A 114 6.18 -14.98 16.41
CA ARG A 114 4.88 -15.67 16.45
C ARG A 114 4.66 -16.67 15.33
N ALA A 115 5.32 -16.51 14.17
CA ALA A 115 5.33 -17.51 13.12
C ALA A 115 6.21 -18.72 13.47
N THR A 116 7.19 -18.55 14.37
CA THR A 116 8.04 -19.62 14.90
C THR A 116 7.50 -20.25 16.19
N SER A 117 6.40 -19.73 16.75
CA SER A 117 5.70 -20.35 17.88
C SER A 117 4.76 -21.42 17.32
N GLY A 118 5.20 -22.66 17.31
CA GLY A 118 4.65 -23.81 16.57
C GLY A 118 3.25 -24.31 16.97
N ASP A 119 2.28 -23.43 17.17
CA ASP A 119 0.89 -23.79 17.54
C ASP A 119 -0.18 -23.00 16.77
N SER A 120 0.21 -22.31 15.69
CA SER A 120 -0.74 -21.61 14.83
C SER A 120 -1.21 -22.51 13.68
N SER A 121 -2.50 -22.85 13.68
CA SER A 121 -3.14 -23.61 12.59
C SER A 121 -2.78 -22.99 11.22
N PRO A 122 -2.44 -23.79 10.21
CA PRO A 122 -2.15 -23.31 8.85
C PRO A 122 -3.22 -22.37 8.30
N ARG A 123 -4.49 -22.57 8.71
CA ARG A 123 -5.63 -21.73 8.32
C ARG A 123 -5.57 -20.33 8.92
N TRP A 124 -5.05 -20.19 10.14
CA TRP A 124 -4.83 -18.89 10.79
C TRP A 124 -3.67 -18.13 10.14
N LEU A 125 -2.60 -18.83 9.77
CA LEU A 125 -1.46 -18.24 9.05
C LEU A 125 -1.86 -17.77 7.65
N VAL A 126 -2.65 -18.56 6.91
CA VAL A 126 -3.23 -18.16 5.62
C VAL A 126 -4.15 -16.94 5.79
N GLY A 127 -5.05 -16.95 6.79
CA GLY A 127 -5.92 -15.81 7.08
C GLY A 127 -5.13 -14.54 7.41
N LEU A 128 -4.04 -14.65 8.18
CA LEU A 128 -3.18 -13.53 8.52
C LEU A 128 -2.40 -13.01 7.30
N ALA A 129 -1.87 -13.89 6.45
CA ALA A 129 -1.19 -13.51 5.22
C ALA A 129 -2.14 -12.83 4.23
N LEU A 130 -3.36 -13.33 4.09
CA LEU A 130 -4.41 -12.70 3.27
C LEU A 130 -4.79 -11.32 3.81
N LEU A 131 -4.95 -11.17 5.13
CA LEU A 131 -5.23 -9.87 5.75
C LEU A 131 -4.06 -8.90 5.62
N ALA A 132 -2.81 -9.38 5.71
CA ALA A 132 -1.63 -8.56 5.50
C ALA A 132 -1.50 -8.11 4.04
N ALA A 133 -1.74 -9.00 3.08
CA ALA A 133 -1.79 -8.67 1.66
C ALA A 133 -2.93 -7.69 1.35
N LEU A 134 -4.12 -7.89 1.90
CA LEU A 134 -5.24 -6.95 1.80
C LEU A 134 -4.92 -5.59 2.43
N ALA A 135 -4.21 -5.57 3.56
CA ALA A 135 -3.75 -4.34 4.18
C ALA A 135 -2.71 -3.62 3.31
N GLU A 136 -1.77 -4.35 2.71
CA GLU A 136 -0.81 -3.78 1.76
C GLU A 136 -1.50 -3.21 0.52
N VAL A 137 -2.43 -3.96 -0.07
CA VAL A 137 -3.27 -3.52 -1.20
C VAL A 137 -4.06 -2.26 -0.83
N ALA A 138 -4.60 -2.20 0.39
CA ALA A 138 -5.32 -1.01 0.85
C ALA A 138 -4.39 0.19 1.11
N THR A 139 -3.14 -0.04 1.51
CA THR A 139 -2.13 1.03 1.56
C THR A 139 -1.65 1.49 0.19
N MET A 140 -1.86 0.68 -0.86
CA MET A 140 -1.65 1.05 -2.26
C MET A 140 -2.86 1.79 -2.86
N LEU A 141 -3.89 2.16 -2.09
CA LEU A 141 -5.11 2.83 -2.60
C LEU A 141 -4.83 3.98 -3.58
N PRO A 142 -3.90 4.93 -3.30
CA PRO A 142 -3.55 5.98 -4.25
C PRO A 142 -2.98 5.44 -5.57
N TYR A 143 -2.15 4.40 -5.49
CA TYR A 143 -1.56 3.73 -6.65
C TYR A 143 -2.61 2.96 -7.46
N LEU A 144 -3.49 2.22 -6.79
CA LEU A 144 -4.59 1.50 -7.45
C LEU A 144 -5.57 2.44 -8.13
N GLY A 145 -5.87 3.59 -7.50
CA GLY A 145 -6.64 4.67 -8.11
C GLY A 145 -5.95 5.28 -9.34
N ALA A 146 -4.63 5.45 -9.28
CA ALA A 146 -3.86 5.92 -10.44
C ALA A 146 -3.89 4.90 -11.59
N VAL A 147 -3.72 3.61 -11.28
CA VAL A 147 -3.80 2.51 -12.24
C VAL A 147 -5.19 2.41 -12.86
N SER A 148 -6.26 2.55 -12.07
CA SER A 148 -7.64 2.49 -12.60
C SER A 148 -7.97 3.68 -13.50
N LEU A 149 -7.58 4.90 -13.10
CA LEU A 149 -7.70 6.09 -13.94
C LEU A 149 -6.94 5.92 -15.26
N LEU A 150 -5.72 5.39 -15.19
CA LEU A 150 -4.89 5.15 -16.37
C LEU A 150 -5.45 4.04 -17.26
N ALA A 151 -6.01 2.98 -16.69
CA ALA A 151 -6.65 1.89 -17.44
C ALA A 151 -7.95 2.34 -18.12
N SER A 152 -8.66 3.32 -17.54
CA SER A 152 -9.86 3.92 -18.15
C SER A 152 -9.55 4.99 -19.20
N ALA A 153 -8.33 5.53 -19.18
CA ALA A 153 -7.88 6.45 -20.21
C ALA A 153 -7.47 5.61 -21.42
N ASP A 154 -8.10 5.85 -22.57
CA ASP A 154 -7.74 5.19 -23.83
C ASP A 154 -6.37 5.69 -24.33
N VAL A 155 -5.31 5.24 -23.67
CA VAL A 155 -3.91 5.61 -23.94
C VAL A 155 -3.13 4.39 -24.42
N GLY A 156 -2.32 4.58 -25.45
CA GLY A 156 -1.49 3.52 -26.00
C GLY A 156 -0.53 2.91 -24.97
N GLY A 157 -0.22 1.62 -25.12
CA GLY A 157 0.64 0.86 -24.19
C GLY A 157 1.97 1.54 -23.81
N PRO A 158 2.73 2.14 -24.75
CA PRO A 158 3.96 2.86 -24.40
C PRO A 158 3.72 4.07 -23.48
N ALA A 159 2.60 4.78 -23.64
CA ALA A 159 2.24 5.90 -22.79
C ALA A 159 1.88 5.44 -21.38
N VAL A 160 1.17 4.30 -21.24
CA VAL A 160 0.89 3.68 -19.94
C VAL A 160 2.19 3.37 -19.20
N VAL A 161 3.15 2.72 -19.87
CA VAL A 161 4.46 2.39 -19.27
C VAL A 161 5.19 3.65 -18.83
N ALA A 162 5.25 4.68 -19.69
CA ALA A 162 5.93 5.93 -19.38
C ALA A 162 5.30 6.67 -18.20
N VAL A 163 3.96 6.69 -18.12
CA VAL A 163 3.22 7.34 -17.04
C VAL A 163 3.39 6.59 -15.72
N LEU A 164 3.30 5.26 -15.72
CA LEU A 164 3.53 4.46 -14.51
C LEU A 164 4.99 4.58 -14.04
N ALA A 165 5.95 4.61 -14.96
CA ALA A 165 7.35 4.84 -14.62
C ALA A 165 7.53 6.24 -14.01
N GLY A 166 6.95 7.27 -14.61
CA GLY A 166 6.95 8.64 -14.07
C GLY A 166 6.31 8.73 -12.68
N TYR A 167 5.18 8.06 -12.48
CA TYR A 167 4.52 7.94 -11.18
C TYR A 167 5.46 7.31 -10.14
N CYS A 168 6.08 6.16 -10.48
CA CYS A 168 7.01 5.48 -9.60
C CYS A 168 8.22 6.35 -9.27
N LEU A 169 8.74 7.12 -10.24
CA LEU A 169 9.84 8.06 -9.99
C LEU A 169 9.42 9.15 -9.00
N ILE A 170 8.27 9.80 -9.21
CA ILE A 170 7.74 10.80 -8.27
C ILE A 170 7.60 10.21 -6.86
N MET A 171 7.17 8.96 -6.76
CA MET A 171 7.02 8.24 -5.49
C MET A 171 8.36 8.11 -4.73
N VAL A 172 9.48 7.85 -5.41
CA VAL A 172 10.80 7.70 -4.76
C VAL A 172 11.60 8.99 -4.61
N VAL A 173 11.21 10.08 -5.29
CA VAL A 173 11.91 11.38 -5.21
C VAL A 173 12.14 11.86 -3.77
N PRO A 174 11.14 11.86 -2.85
CA PRO A 174 11.38 12.35 -1.49
C PRO A 174 12.45 11.57 -0.74
N ALA A 175 12.50 10.25 -0.92
CA ALA A 175 13.49 9.39 -0.28
C ALA A 175 14.89 9.59 -0.87
N VAL A 176 15.00 9.80 -2.18
CA VAL A 176 16.27 10.15 -2.85
C VAL A 176 16.77 11.53 -2.37
N LEU A 177 15.86 12.51 -2.23
CA LEU A 177 16.19 13.82 -1.69
C LEU A 177 16.69 13.70 -0.24
N LEU A 178 15.98 12.97 0.62
CA LEU A 178 16.41 12.74 2.00
C LEU A 178 17.77 12.07 2.10
N LEU A 179 18.04 11.09 1.23
CA LEU A 179 19.36 10.46 1.12
C LEU A 179 20.44 11.49 0.75
N GLY A 180 20.19 12.32 -0.27
CA GLY A 180 21.12 13.37 -0.70
C GLY A 180 21.43 14.37 0.42
N VAL A 181 20.40 14.86 1.12
CA VAL A 181 20.59 15.79 2.24
C VAL A 181 21.31 15.11 3.41
N ARG A 182 21.02 13.84 3.73
CA ARG A 182 21.71 13.09 4.80
C ARG A 182 23.19 12.85 4.50
N VAL A 183 23.56 12.68 3.23
CA VAL A 183 24.95 12.55 2.79
C VAL A 183 25.66 13.92 2.83
N ALA A 184 25.01 14.99 2.40
CA ALA A 184 25.60 16.33 2.37
C ALA A 184 25.70 16.99 3.77
N PHE A 185 24.71 16.77 4.65
CA PHE A 185 24.59 17.45 5.94
C PHE A 185 24.24 16.48 7.09
N PRO A 186 25.14 15.52 7.41
CA PRO A 186 24.86 14.42 8.32
C PRO A 186 24.34 14.89 9.70
N ALA A 187 25.03 15.86 10.33
CA ALA A 187 24.70 16.33 11.68
C ALA A 187 23.40 17.16 11.78
N ARG A 188 22.97 17.81 10.69
CA ARG A 188 21.76 18.65 10.69
C ARG A 188 20.48 17.85 10.41
N VAL A 189 20.60 16.75 9.66
CA VAL A 189 19.46 15.95 9.21
C VAL A 189 19.09 14.87 10.22
N GLU A 190 20.05 14.39 11.01
CA GLU A 190 19.84 13.40 12.06
C GLU A 190 18.72 13.76 13.08
N PRO A 191 18.64 14.99 13.62
CA PRO A 191 17.52 15.37 14.49
C PRO A 191 16.17 15.41 13.75
N LEU A 192 16.15 15.78 12.47
CA LEU A 192 14.94 15.78 11.65
C LEU A 192 14.46 14.35 11.37
N LEU A 193 15.37 13.46 10.97
CA LEU A 193 15.06 12.04 10.74
C LEU A 193 14.55 11.37 12.01
N ASN A 194 15.16 11.67 13.17
CA ASN A 194 14.67 11.17 14.45
C ASN A 194 13.27 11.69 14.77
N ARG A 195 12.98 12.98 14.54
CA ARG A 195 11.62 13.53 14.69
C ARG A 195 10.62 12.87 13.76
N LEU A 196 10.98 12.66 12.50
CA LEU A 196 10.15 11.95 11.53
C LEU A 196 9.89 10.51 11.98
N ASN A 197 10.92 9.78 12.40
CA ASN A 197 10.78 8.41 12.91
C ASN A 197 9.85 8.34 14.14
N THR A 198 10.00 9.25 15.10
CA THR A 198 9.11 9.33 16.27
C THR A 198 7.68 9.68 15.87
N TRP A 199 7.50 10.71 15.03
CA TRP A 199 6.18 11.13 14.55
C TRP A 199 5.47 10.01 13.79
N ILE A 200 6.18 9.33 12.88
CA ILE A 200 5.64 8.17 12.15
C ILE A 200 5.27 7.10 13.17
N THR A 201 6.16 6.71 14.07
CA THR A 201 5.89 5.65 15.06
C THR A 201 4.69 5.96 15.96
N GLU A 202 4.51 7.23 16.35
CA GLU A 202 3.39 7.68 17.17
C GLU A 202 2.05 7.77 16.41
N LYS A 203 2.08 8.19 15.13
CA LYS A 203 0.87 8.39 14.32
C LYS A 203 0.44 7.15 13.52
N SER A 204 1.34 6.21 13.25
CA SER A 204 1.09 5.05 12.37
C SER A 204 0.10 4.03 12.93
N GLY A 205 -0.06 3.95 14.25
CA GLY A 205 -0.81 2.88 14.89
C GLY A 205 -2.30 2.81 14.53
N SER A 206 -2.88 3.91 14.05
CA SER A 206 -4.31 4.08 13.77
C SER A 206 -4.69 3.96 12.28
N MET A 207 -3.73 4.23 11.38
CA MET A 207 -4.03 4.43 9.95
C MET A 207 -4.46 3.14 9.25
N LEU A 208 -3.84 2.00 9.61
CA LEU A 208 -4.20 0.68 9.10
C LEU A 208 -5.61 0.26 9.51
N GLY A 209 -6.03 0.59 10.74
CA GLY A 209 -7.39 0.33 11.21
C GLY A 209 -8.41 1.12 10.38
N TRP A 210 -8.18 2.42 10.21
CA TRP A 210 -9.05 3.26 9.39
C TRP A 210 -9.15 2.81 7.93
N VAL A 211 -8.03 2.44 7.31
CA VAL A 211 -7.98 1.96 5.92
C VAL A 211 -8.72 0.63 5.77
N LEU A 212 -8.49 -0.35 6.67
CA LEU A 212 -9.26 -1.60 6.69
C LEU A 212 -10.76 -1.35 6.90
N GLY A 213 -11.11 -0.39 7.76
CA GLY A 213 -12.49 -0.01 8.04
C GLY A 213 -13.18 0.54 6.80
N ILE A 214 -12.58 1.54 6.13
CA ILE A 214 -13.14 2.12 4.91
C ILE A 214 -13.24 1.07 3.81
N ALA A 215 -12.17 0.31 3.55
CA ALA A 215 -12.16 -0.71 2.51
C ALA A 215 -13.21 -1.80 2.76
N GLY A 216 -13.29 -2.32 3.99
CA GLY A 216 -14.27 -3.32 4.39
C GLY A 216 -15.71 -2.82 4.26
N PHE A 217 -15.96 -1.56 4.67
CA PHE A 217 -17.27 -0.93 4.53
C PHE A 217 -17.69 -0.78 3.05
N LEU A 218 -16.80 -0.30 2.19
CA LEU A 218 -17.09 -0.13 0.76
C LEU A 218 -17.36 -1.48 0.07
N LEU A 219 -16.55 -2.51 0.39
CA LEU A 219 -16.74 -3.87 -0.11
C LEU A 219 -18.08 -4.46 0.32
N ALA A 220 -18.46 -4.30 1.59
CA ALA A 220 -19.73 -4.78 2.11
C ALA A 220 -20.90 -4.05 1.45
N ARG A 221 -20.82 -2.71 1.33
CA ARG A 221 -21.85 -1.89 0.70
C ARG A 221 -22.09 -2.27 -0.76
N ASP A 222 -21.04 -2.47 -1.54
CA ASP A 222 -21.16 -2.88 -2.96
C ASP A 222 -21.86 -4.24 -3.08
N ALA A 223 -21.48 -5.22 -2.24
CA ALA A 223 -22.13 -6.53 -2.23
C ALA A 223 -23.62 -6.45 -1.81
N LEU A 224 -23.94 -5.64 -0.79
CA LEU A 224 -25.32 -5.38 -0.35
C LEU A 224 -26.19 -4.80 -1.47
N ALA A 225 -25.66 -3.83 -2.22
CA ALA A 225 -26.36 -3.21 -3.35
C ALA A 225 -26.63 -4.22 -4.48
N ARG A 226 -25.64 -5.05 -4.83
CA ARG A 226 -25.77 -6.09 -5.87
C ARG A 226 -26.67 -7.25 -5.45
N LEU A 227 -26.83 -7.48 -4.15
CA LEU A 227 -27.75 -8.47 -3.60
C LEU A 227 -29.19 -7.94 -3.44
N GLU A 228 -29.45 -6.69 -3.81
CA GLU A 228 -30.77 -6.01 -3.66
C GLU A 228 -31.30 -6.08 -2.22
N LEU A 229 -30.41 -6.19 -1.23
CA LEU A 229 -30.77 -6.31 0.18
C LEU A 229 -31.25 -4.97 0.77
N PHE A 230 -31.01 -3.87 0.06
CA PHE A 230 -31.69 -2.58 0.22
C PHE A 230 -32.07 -2.07 -1.17
N GLY A 231 -33.37 -1.85 -1.37
CA GLY A 231 -33.95 -1.26 -2.58
C GLY A 231 -33.73 0.23 -2.69
#